data_AF-A0A2T0I3K9-F1
#
_entry.id   AF-A0A2T0I3K9-F1
#
_cell.length_a   1.000
_cell.length_b   1.000
_cell.length_c   1.000
_cell.angle_alpha   90.00
_cell.angle_beta   90.00
_cell.angle_gamma   90.00
#
_symmetry.space_group_name_H-M   'P 1'
#
loop_
_entity.id
_entity.type
_entity.pdbx_description
1 polymer ?
#
loop_
_entity_poly.entity_id
_entity_poly.type
_entity_poly.pdbx_seq_one_letter_code
_entity_poly.pdbx_strand_id
1 'polypeptide(L)'
;MTTKRSSLPAPSSKVSAELRPFFSALTEIIETGEGNRGNGLDKKLTYRDLLESGAFTLRPGWKPGGNGGLVPSPGVPDRAIPPAPVGFQGVGVFGMNTLTWDNPYKLYRNHSLTNIYRSETDNFGQATLISRATGMMYSDPVRGDAVDPNDPKKGKVYFYWITWVSTSGIEGPPNSPAGTAVEAMLDIEYLLKLITSQTNQSELAKALAKAIDLDGLNKTIAMLDAAAQSARLLTSAERFLRDDENVQIRRQITDMRVQTGSDIKAAITQLQEVITSDQQAIAHQIDLMEASIGENSVDIVTERTARINLQEAATQALTGMSSRLETAESVLVQYSETFSNALQTQARNMESLVSRMDTTAAQYLSDQQTIATEFEATARAITSLQTNLNDQSAAIEQTLSTHSSALEGLSAQYTLRLDVNGLISGFGAYNNGTVADFAILANRFWVATPGANGPNYVNPFTIDGEKVYINTLLVREASIQQAQIGPISIGKLTANDGFTPVTTVGGQLRADAIDVANITIGFGQVYGQLVSSQIGAGGLPRFVIDPQAGIFMNGLVGGTRMVMTDQYQHWYDAAGGLRIEIGEMMV
;
A
#
# COMPACT_ATOMS: atom_id res chain seq x y z
N MET A 1 16.36 -15.85 28.44
CA MET A 1 16.72 -14.42 28.33
C MET A 1 18.01 -14.31 27.52
N THR A 2 17.92 -13.92 26.26
CA THR A 2 19.11 -13.53 25.48
C THR A 2 19.54 -12.15 25.96
N THR A 3 20.70 -12.05 26.61
CA THR A 3 21.34 -10.78 26.99
C THR A 3 21.61 -9.97 25.72
N LYS A 4 20.68 -9.07 25.36
CA LYS A 4 20.91 -8.05 24.34
C LYS A 4 21.93 -7.07 24.89
N ARG A 5 23.01 -6.82 24.15
CA ARG A 5 23.92 -5.72 24.45
C ARG A 5 23.20 -4.41 24.11
N SER A 6 23.02 -3.54 25.09
CA SER A 6 22.32 -2.26 24.95
C SER A 6 23.19 -1.17 24.32
N SER A 7 24.52 -1.32 24.38
CA SER A 7 25.49 -0.41 23.75
C SER A 7 26.49 -1.17 22.88
N LEU A 8 27.00 -0.48 21.86
CA LEU A 8 28.08 -0.99 21.02
C LEU A 8 29.44 -0.60 21.62
N PRO A 9 30.46 -1.45 21.50
CA PRO A 9 31.80 -1.09 21.93
C PRO A 9 32.33 0.07 21.08
N ALA A 10 33.10 0.97 21.71
CA ALA A 10 33.74 2.06 21.01
C ALA A 10 34.62 1.53 19.84
N PRO A 11 34.65 2.22 18.68
CA PRO A 11 35.46 1.79 17.55
C PRO A 11 36.94 1.69 17.94
N SER A 12 37.56 0.57 17.58
CA SER A 12 38.97 0.28 17.90
C SER A 12 39.91 1.34 17.31
N SER A 13 41.01 1.64 18.01
CA SER A 13 42.08 2.52 17.51
C SER A 13 42.72 2.04 16.21
N LYS A 14 42.52 0.78 15.82
CA LYS A 14 43.00 0.19 14.56
C LYS A 14 42.16 0.56 13.33
N VAL A 15 40.98 1.16 13.51
CA VAL A 15 40.14 1.64 12.41
C VAL A 15 40.75 2.91 11.81
N SER A 16 40.74 3.03 10.47
CA SER A 16 41.27 4.19 9.74
C SER A 16 40.60 5.49 10.19
N ALA A 17 41.35 6.59 10.20
CA ALA A 17 40.85 7.90 10.65
C ALA A 17 39.62 8.37 9.86
N GLU A 18 39.52 7.99 8.58
CA GLU A 18 38.38 8.30 7.70
C GLU A 18 37.09 7.57 8.09
N LEU A 19 37.18 6.35 8.62
CA LEU A 19 35.98 5.55 8.95
C LEU A 19 35.50 5.73 10.39
N ARG A 20 36.33 6.27 11.29
CA ARG A 20 35.94 6.50 12.70
C ARG A 20 34.70 7.40 12.87
N PRO A 21 34.56 8.55 12.14
CA PRO A 21 33.37 9.37 12.24
C PRO A 21 32.09 8.63 11.85
N PHE A 22 32.17 7.77 10.82
CA PHE A 22 31.05 6.94 10.38
C PHE A 22 30.64 5.90 11.43
N PHE A 23 31.61 5.19 12.04
CA PHE A 23 31.31 4.25 13.11
C PHE A 23 30.77 4.93 14.37
N SER A 24 31.24 6.14 14.70
CA SER A 24 30.69 6.93 15.80
C SER A 24 29.25 7.34 15.52
N ALA A 25 28.92 7.79 14.31
CA ALA A 25 27.56 8.14 13.90
C ALA A 25 26.62 6.92 13.91
N LEU A 26 27.07 5.77 13.41
CA LEU A 26 26.31 4.52 13.50
C LEU A 26 26.06 4.09 14.95
N THR A 27 27.07 4.22 15.81
CA THR A 27 26.95 3.91 17.24
C THR A 27 25.92 4.82 17.90
N GLU A 28 25.96 6.12 17.60
CA GLU A 28 25.00 7.09 18.11
C GLU A 28 23.56 6.79 17.65
N ILE A 29 23.35 6.53 16.35
CA ILE A 29 22.02 6.18 15.81
C ILE A 29 21.45 4.91 16.47
N ILE A 30 22.31 3.91 16.71
CA ILE A 30 21.89 2.66 17.33
C ILE A 30 21.61 2.85 18.82
N GLU A 31 22.47 3.55 19.56
CA GLU A 31 22.28 3.80 20.99
C GLU A 31 21.08 4.71 21.28
N THR A 32 20.86 5.74 20.46
CA THR A 32 19.65 6.57 20.53
C THR A 32 18.41 5.73 20.21
N GLY A 33 18.47 4.90 19.17
CA GLY A 33 17.39 3.99 18.83
C GLY A 33 17.09 2.92 19.89
N GLU A 34 18.07 2.49 20.69
CA GLU A 34 17.85 1.55 21.80
C GLU A 34 17.51 2.27 23.13
N GLY A 35 17.54 3.61 23.15
CA GLY A 35 17.22 4.44 24.32
C GLY A 35 18.35 4.57 25.34
N ASN A 36 19.59 4.25 24.98
CA ASN A 36 20.76 4.32 25.86
C ASN A 36 21.55 5.63 25.73
N ARG A 37 21.19 6.48 24.77
CA ARG A 37 21.77 7.81 24.52
C ARG A 37 20.67 8.77 24.04
N GLY A 38 20.74 10.05 24.39
CA GLY A 38 19.75 11.05 23.94
C GLY A 38 18.44 11.05 24.73
N ASN A 39 17.34 11.49 24.09
CA ASN A 39 16.02 11.53 24.71
C ASN A 39 15.38 10.13 24.67
N GLY A 40 14.87 9.65 25.81
CA GLY A 40 14.20 8.34 25.91
C GLY A 40 12.96 8.18 25.02
N LEU A 41 12.40 9.29 24.52
CA LEU A 41 11.31 9.27 23.53
C LEU A 41 11.75 8.85 22.12
N ASP A 42 13.05 8.94 21.80
CA ASP A 42 13.60 8.59 20.49
C ASP A 42 13.91 7.08 20.37
N LYS A 43 13.63 6.32 21.43
CA LYS A 43 13.78 4.86 21.46
C LYS A 43 12.83 4.21 20.45
N LYS A 44 13.36 3.29 19.64
CA LYS A 44 12.61 2.45 18.71
C LYS A 44 11.67 1.53 19.48
N LEU A 45 10.39 1.62 19.17
CA LEU A 45 9.35 0.71 19.67
C LEU A 45 9.37 -0.59 18.86
N THR A 46 9.47 -1.73 19.55
CA THR A 46 9.28 -3.04 18.93
C THR A 46 7.82 -3.49 19.03
N TYR A 47 7.42 -4.42 18.18
CA TYR A 47 6.11 -5.08 18.30
C TYR A 47 5.89 -5.69 19.69
N ARG A 48 6.95 -6.13 20.37
CA ARG A 48 6.87 -6.68 21.72
C ARG A 48 6.57 -5.59 22.75
N ASP A 49 7.21 -4.43 22.64
CA ASP A 49 6.93 -3.27 23.52
C ASP A 49 5.47 -2.81 23.37
N LEU A 50 4.94 -2.84 22.14
CA LEU A 50 3.54 -2.50 21.87
C LEU A 50 2.55 -3.53 22.41
N LEU A 51 2.90 -4.82 22.42
CA LEU A 51 2.08 -5.87 23.03
C LEU A 51 2.13 -5.81 24.56
N GLU A 52 3.30 -5.56 25.14
CA GLU A 52 3.49 -5.38 26.58
C GLU A 52 2.78 -4.12 27.10
N SER A 53 2.57 -3.10 26.26
CA SER A 53 1.77 -1.92 26.61
C SER A 53 0.29 -2.23 26.87
N GLY A 54 -0.22 -3.38 26.40
CA GLY A 54 -1.64 -3.76 26.50
C GLY A 54 -2.59 -3.00 25.57
N ALA A 55 -2.11 -1.96 24.87
CA ALA A 55 -2.92 -1.18 23.92
C ALA A 55 -3.16 -1.91 22.59
N PHE A 56 -2.33 -2.91 22.26
CA PHE A 56 -2.38 -3.65 21.01
C PHE A 56 -2.33 -5.16 21.26
N THR A 57 -2.98 -5.93 20.39
CA THR A 57 -2.87 -7.38 20.31
C THR A 57 -2.42 -7.79 18.90
N LEU A 58 -1.85 -8.99 18.77
CA LEU A 58 -1.56 -9.54 17.46
C LEU A 58 -2.86 -9.85 16.74
N ARG A 59 -2.96 -9.47 15.46
CA ARG A 59 -4.09 -9.91 14.64
C ARG A 59 -4.14 -11.44 14.63
N PRO A 60 -5.30 -12.07 14.91
CA PRO A 60 -5.41 -13.53 14.89
C PRO A 60 -4.90 -14.11 13.58
N GLY A 61 -3.99 -15.10 13.66
CA GLY A 61 -3.40 -15.76 12.50
C GLY A 61 -2.20 -15.04 11.85
N TRP A 62 -1.77 -13.88 12.37
CA TRP A 62 -0.61 -13.17 11.82
C TRP A 62 0.71 -13.89 12.13
N LYS A 63 1.61 -13.93 11.13
CA LYS A 63 2.97 -14.45 11.23
C LYS A 63 3.98 -13.33 10.96
N PRO A 64 5.14 -13.30 11.66
CA PRO A 64 6.20 -12.34 11.38
C PRO A 64 6.61 -12.35 9.91
N GLY A 65 6.48 -11.20 9.23
CA GLY A 65 6.80 -11.01 7.80
C GLY A 65 5.60 -10.84 6.87
N GLY A 66 4.35 -11.02 7.34
CA GLY A 66 3.13 -10.75 6.57
C GLY A 66 2.53 -9.35 6.79
N ASN A 67 1.71 -8.87 5.84
CA ASN A 67 0.97 -7.60 6.01
C ASN A 67 -0.08 -7.69 7.15
N GLY A 68 -0.09 -6.70 8.05
CA GLY A 68 -1.15 -6.50 9.05
C GLY A 68 -0.91 -7.06 10.47
N GLY A 69 0.18 -6.64 11.14
CA GLY A 69 0.65 -7.27 12.39
C GLY A 69 -0.07 -6.96 13.70
N LEU A 70 -0.45 -5.72 13.95
CA LEU A 70 -1.11 -5.31 15.20
C LEU A 70 -2.54 -4.85 14.96
N VAL A 71 -3.44 -5.21 15.87
CA VAL A 71 -4.76 -4.61 16.00
C VAL A 71 -4.88 -3.95 17.38
N PRO A 72 -5.56 -2.79 17.50
CA PRO A 72 -5.86 -2.22 18.81
C PRO A 72 -6.61 -3.26 19.65
N SER A 73 -6.19 -3.44 20.91
CA SER A 73 -6.90 -4.30 21.85
C SER A 73 -8.25 -3.66 22.18
N PRO A 74 -9.41 -4.32 21.97
CA PRO A 74 -10.68 -3.77 22.42
C PRO A 74 -10.68 -3.72 23.95
N GLY A 75 -10.63 -2.52 24.50
CA GLY A 75 -10.79 -2.28 25.92
C GLY A 75 -9.51 -2.28 26.73
N VAL A 76 -8.68 -1.24 26.57
CA VAL A 76 -8.25 -0.56 27.80
C VAL A 76 -9.48 0.25 28.23
N PRO A 77 -10.26 -0.21 29.22
CA PRO A 77 -11.43 0.55 29.65
C PRO A 77 -10.93 1.92 30.09
N ASP A 78 -11.60 2.98 29.67
CA ASP A 78 -11.31 4.30 30.21
C ASP A 78 -11.65 4.26 31.71
N ARG A 79 -10.61 4.11 32.54
CA ARG A 79 -10.70 4.03 34.00
C ARG A 79 -10.62 5.41 34.66
N ALA A 80 -10.75 6.49 33.88
CA ALA A 80 -10.89 7.82 34.45
C ALA A 80 -12.09 7.82 35.43
N ILE A 81 -11.81 8.25 36.66
CA ILE A 81 -12.83 8.42 37.69
C ILE A 81 -13.68 9.62 37.28
N PRO A 82 -15.02 9.48 37.23
CA PRO A 82 -15.90 10.62 36.95
C PRO A 82 -15.67 11.76 37.95
N PRO A 83 -15.63 13.03 37.50
CA PRO A 83 -15.63 14.18 38.40
C PRO A 83 -16.98 14.31 39.13
N ALA A 84 -17.03 15.17 40.16
CA ALA A 84 -18.27 15.49 40.86
C ALA A 84 -19.30 16.10 39.88
N PRO A 85 -20.57 15.64 39.90
CA PRO A 85 -21.61 16.24 39.09
C PRO A 85 -21.82 17.72 39.40
N VAL A 86 -22.08 18.53 38.38
CA VAL A 86 -22.32 19.98 38.50
C VAL A 86 -23.71 20.36 38.00
N GLY A 87 -24.16 21.55 38.38
CA GLY A 87 -25.47 22.07 37.98
C GLY A 87 -26.65 21.32 38.57
N PHE A 88 -26.45 20.51 39.62
CA PHE A 88 -27.51 19.73 40.25
C PHE A 88 -28.54 20.63 40.94
N GLN A 89 -29.80 20.46 40.58
CA GLN A 89 -30.93 21.21 41.12
C GLN A 89 -32.13 20.28 41.33
N GLY A 90 -32.99 20.64 42.28
CA GLY A 90 -34.23 19.92 42.56
C GLY A 90 -35.39 20.89 42.72
N VAL A 91 -36.53 20.55 42.13
CA VAL A 91 -37.78 21.31 42.22
C VAL A 91 -38.92 20.35 42.58
N GLY A 92 -39.63 20.66 43.65
CA GLY A 92 -40.86 19.95 44.00
C GLY A 92 -42.04 20.45 43.19
N VAL A 93 -42.82 19.50 42.68
CA VAL A 93 -44.12 19.71 42.04
C VAL A 93 -45.17 18.84 42.75
N PHE A 94 -46.43 18.89 42.31
CA PHE A 94 -47.52 18.13 42.92
C PHE A 94 -47.19 16.63 42.95
N GLY A 95 -46.92 16.10 44.15
CA GLY A 95 -46.62 14.68 44.39
C GLY A 95 -45.28 14.15 43.82
N MET A 96 -44.40 15.01 43.31
CA MET A 96 -43.11 14.57 42.73
C MET A 96 -41.97 15.55 43.00
N ASN A 97 -40.76 15.04 43.16
CA ASN A 97 -39.53 15.82 43.19
C ASN A 97 -38.76 15.63 41.88
N THR A 98 -38.63 16.68 41.09
CA THR A 98 -37.89 16.64 39.81
C THR A 98 -36.47 17.16 40.02
N LEU A 99 -35.50 16.34 39.62
CA LEU A 99 -34.08 16.58 39.74
C LEU A 99 -33.47 16.75 38.36
N THR A 100 -32.57 17.72 38.20
CA THR A 100 -31.84 17.98 36.96
C THR A 100 -30.37 18.25 37.23
N TRP A 101 -29.50 17.98 36.26
CA TRP A 101 -28.07 18.26 36.33
C TRP A 101 -27.48 18.56 34.95
N ASP A 102 -26.26 19.08 34.92
CA ASP A 102 -25.59 19.41 33.65
C ASP A 102 -25.18 18.16 32.87
N ASN A 103 -25.04 18.32 31.55
CA ASN A 103 -24.62 17.24 30.66
C ASN A 103 -23.19 16.74 31.00
N PRO A 104 -23.03 15.48 31.45
CA PRO A 104 -21.73 14.93 31.88
C PRO A 104 -20.68 14.90 30.78
N TYR A 105 -21.09 14.76 29.51
CA TYR A 105 -20.19 14.72 28.35
C TYR A 105 -19.44 16.03 28.12
N LYS A 106 -19.83 17.13 28.78
CA LYS A 106 -19.06 18.38 28.78
C LYS A 106 -17.82 18.33 29.67
N LEU A 107 -17.82 17.50 30.72
CA LEU A 107 -16.74 17.42 31.70
C LEU A 107 -15.86 16.18 31.52
N TYR A 108 -16.41 15.06 31.05
CA TYR A 108 -15.65 13.83 30.86
C TYR A 108 -16.33 12.90 29.85
N ARG A 109 -15.57 11.98 29.22
CA ARG A 109 -16.00 11.28 27.99
C ARG A 109 -16.56 9.88 28.20
N ASN A 110 -16.22 9.22 29.29
CA ASN A 110 -16.58 7.83 29.58
C ASN A 110 -17.81 7.71 30.51
N HIS A 111 -18.79 8.62 30.43
CA HIS A 111 -20.03 8.53 31.22
C HIS A 111 -20.85 7.29 30.83
N SER A 112 -21.43 6.61 31.83
CA SER A 112 -22.40 5.52 31.64
C SER A 112 -23.78 5.88 32.16
N LEU A 113 -23.88 6.24 33.44
CA LEU A 113 -25.15 6.58 34.11
C LEU A 113 -24.90 7.46 35.32
N THR A 114 -25.98 8.04 35.84
CA THR A 114 -26.01 8.80 37.08
C THR A 114 -26.77 8.00 38.14
N ASN A 115 -26.16 7.74 39.29
CA ASN A 115 -26.86 7.18 40.45
C ASN A 115 -27.57 8.31 41.21
N ILE A 116 -28.81 8.08 41.65
CA ILE A 116 -29.61 9.05 42.40
C ILE A 116 -29.85 8.52 43.80
N TYR A 117 -29.43 9.30 44.79
CA TYR A 117 -29.55 8.98 46.20
C TYR A 117 -30.56 9.91 46.88
N ARG A 118 -31.32 9.36 47.83
CA ARG A 118 -32.29 10.08 48.65
C ARG A 118 -32.15 9.74 50.13
N SER A 119 -32.27 10.75 50.99
CA SER A 119 -32.35 10.62 52.44
C SER A 119 -33.42 11.55 53.02
N GLU A 120 -33.90 11.24 54.22
CA GLU A 120 -34.73 12.14 55.04
C GLU A 120 -33.88 13.12 55.86
N THR A 121 -32.58 12.86 55.96
CA THR A 121 -31.60 13.66 56.70
C THR A 121 -30.52 14.15 55.76
N ASP A 122 -29.92 15.32 56.05
CA ASP A 122 -28.80 15.86 55.27
C ASP A 122 -27.48 15.12 55.57
N ASN A 123 -27.43 13.85 55.18
CA ASN A 123 -26.26 12.98 55.37
C ASN A 123 -26.18 11.94 54.25
N PHE A 124 -25.19 12.08 53.37
CA PHE A 124 -24.97 11.14 52.27
C PHE A 124 -24.73 9.69 52.74
N GLY A 125 -24.14 9.49 53.92
CA GLY A 125 -23.92 8.15 54.49
C GLY A 125 -25.21 7.44 54.92
N GLN A 126 -26.32 8.17 55.07
CA GLN A 126 -27.65 7.62 55.33
C GLN A 126 -28.53 7.59 54.06
N ALA A 127 -28.02 8.11 52.94
CA ALA A 127 -28.76 8.18 51.71
C ALA A 127 -28.85 6.79 51.05
N THR A 128 -30.04 6.50 50.52
CA THR A 128 -30.33 5.25 49.81
C THR A 128 -30.35 5.48 48.32
N LEU A 129 -29.79 4.55 47.54
CA LEU A 129 -29.88 4.60 46.08
C LEU A 129 -31.31 4.31 45.65
N ILE A 130 -32.00 5.31 45.10
CA ILE A 130 -33.40 5.17 44.68
C ILE A 130 -33.55 4.88 43.18
N SER A 131 -32.59 5.32 42.35
CA SER A 131 -32.67 5.12 40.90
C SER A 131 -31.32 5.31 40.19
N ARG A 132 -31.29 4.94 38.92
CA ARG A 132 -30.19 5.19 37.97
C ARG A 132 -30.75 5.82 36.70
N ALA A 133 -30.22 6.98 36.32
CA ALA A 133 -30.66 7.70 35.12
C ALA A 133 -29.55 7.73 34.07
N THR A 134 -29.92 7.50 32.81
CA THR A 134 -29.02 7.67 31.64
C THR A 134 -29.13 9.06 31.00
N GLY A 135 -30.16 9.83 31.38
CA GLY A 135 -30.37 11.22 30.96
C GLY A 135 -29.83 12.24 31.97
N MET A 136 -30.26 13.50 31.83
CA MET A 136 -29.89 14.63 32.71
C MET A 136 -31.02 15.08 33.63
N MET A 137 -32.03 14.23 33.80
CA MET A 137 -33.18 14.48 34.66
C MET A 137 -33.73 13.19 35.26
N TYR A 138 -34.33 13.31 36.43
CA TYR A 138 -35.05 12.24 37.10
C TYR A 138 -36.19 12.82 37.93
N SER A 139 -37.38 12.24 37.83
CA SER A 139 -38.52 12.62 38.68
C SER A 139 -38.78 11.50 39.68
N ASP A 140 -38.63 11.82 40.96
CA ASP A 140 -38.91 10.93 42.08
C ASP A 140 -40.39 11.09 42.50
N PRO A 141 -41.26 10.09 42.26
CA PRO A 141 -42.61 10.13 42.80
C PRO A 141 -42.55 9.98 44.31
N VAL A 142 -42.99 11.02 45.02
CA VAL A 142 -43.14 10.97 46.47
C VAL A 142 -44.60 10.69 46.81
N ARG A 143 -44.80 9.98 47.90
CA ARG A 143 -46.14 9.63 48.38
C ARG A 143 -46.93 10.92 48.66
N GLY A 144 -48.10 11.07 48.06
CA GLY A 144 -48.92 12.30 48.16
C GLY A 144 -49.42 12.62 49.58
N ASP A 145 -49.34 11.66 50.49
CA ASP A 145 -49.68 11.75 51.92
C ASP A 145 -48.46 11.99 52.83
N ALA A 146 -47.25 12.07 52.28
CA ALA A 146 -46.03 12.33 53.05
C ALA A 146 -45.93 13.82 53.42
N VAL A 147 -46.53 14.17 54.56
CA VAL A 147 -46.52 15.52 55.15
C VAL A 147 -45.39 15.71 56.16
N ASP A 148 -45.01 16.96 56.41
CA ASP A 148 -44.16 17.31 57.54
C ASP A 148 -44.87 16.90 58.85
N PRO A 149 -44.23 16.12 59.74
CA PRO A 149 -44.81 15.74 61.03
C PRO A 149 -45.26 16.92 61.91
N ASN A 150 -44.68 18.10 61.72
CA ASN A 150 -44.94 19.30 62.51
C ASN A 150 -45.90 20.28 61.82
N ASP A 151 -46.10 20.16 60.51
CA ASP A 151 -46.99 21.03 59.73
C ASP A 151 -47.71 20.23 58.63
N PRO A 152 -48.96 19.79 58.85
CA PRO A 152 -49.71 19.00 57.87
C PRO A 152 -50.08 19.78 56.60
N LYS A 153 -49.70 21.07 56.49
CA LYS A 153 -49.83 21.90 55.29
C LYS A 153 -48.57 21.91 54.42
N LYS A 154 -47.50 21.23 54.83
CA LYS A 154 -46.22 21.13 54.09
C LYS A 154 -45.90 19.70 53.67
N GLY A 155 -45.19 19.58 52.55
CA GLY A 155 -44.68 18.29 52.09
C GLY A 155 -43.47 17.86 52.93
N LYS A 156 -43.21 16.55 53.01
CA LYS A 156 -41.99 16.06 53.65
C LYS A 156 -40.76 16.43 52.80
N VAL A 157 -39.76 17.05 53.44
CA VAL A 157 -38.49 17.41 52.79
C VAL A 157 -37.60 16.18 52.64
N TYR A 158 -37.02 15.99 51.44
CA TYR A 158 -36.00 14.99 51.19
C TYR A 158 -34.71 15.64 50.70
N PHE A 159 -33.57 15.04 51.05
CA PHE A 159 -32.25 15.45 50.60
C PHE A 159 -31.77 14.51 49.49
N TYR A 160 -31.29 15.09 48.40
CA TYR A 160 -30.84 14.35 47.22
C TYR A 160 -29.36 14.58 46.93
N TRP A 161 -28.72 13.53 46.43
CA TRP A 161 -27.39 13.55 45.85
C TRP A 161 -27.37 12.77 44.55
N ILE A 162 -26.45 13.14 43.68
CA ILE A 162 -26.13 12.36 42.50
C ILE A 162 -24.63 12.07 42.44
N THR A 163 -24.29 10.92 41.88
CA THR A 163 -22.93 10.55 41.52
C THR A 163 -22.91 10.10 40.06
N TRP A 164 -21.79 10.33 39.40
CA TRP A 164 -21.60 9.89 38.03
C TRP A 164 -20.82 8.57 37.99
N VAL A 165 -21.22 7.67 37.10
CA VAL A 165 -20.62 6.34 36.93
C VAL A 165 -20.05 6.23 35.52
N SER A 166 -18.81 5.75 35.40
CA SER A 166 -18.15 5.55 34.11
C SER A 166 -18.58 4.26 33.41
N THR A 167 -18.28 4.13 32.11
CA THR A 167 -18.46 2.89 31.32
C THR A 167 -17.65 1.71 31.85
N SER A 168 -16.65 1.98 32.69
CA SER A 168 -15.86 0.97 33.42
C SER A 168 -16.46 0.60 34.79
N GLY A 169 -17.64 1.13 35.14
CA GLY A 169 -18.32 0.86 36.41
C GLY A 169 -17.72 1.60 37.62
N ILE A 170 -16.91 2.64 37.40
CA ILE A 170 -16.29 3.42 38.47
C ILE A 170 -17.21 4.59 38.83
N GLU A 171 -17.62 4.67 40.10
CA GLU A 171 -18.43 5.75 40.64
C GLU A 171 -17.55 6.90 41.17
N GLY A 172 -17.88 8.12 40.77
CA GLY A 172 -17.24 9.35 41.24
C GLY A 172 -17.82 9.86 42.57
N PRO A 173 -17.30 10.97 43.09
CA PRO A 173 -17.83 11.60 44.30
C PRO A 173 -19.24 12.18 44.08
N PRO A 174 -20.00 12.42 45.16
CA PRO A 174 -21.30 13.09 45.07
C PRO A 174 -21.14 14.54 44.59
N ASN A 175 -22.22 15.10 44.06
CA ASN A 175 -22.29 16.49 43.59
C ASN A 175 -21.89 17.52 44.66
N SER A 176 -22.13 17.23 45.95
CA SER A 176 -21.83 18.11 47.09
C SER A 176 -21.79 17.29 48.39
N PRO A 177 -21.03 17.73 49.42
CA PRO A 177 -21.11 17.15 50.77
C PRO A 177 -22.50 17.28 51.40
N ALA A 178 -23.15 18.43 51.22
CA ALA A 178 -24.53 18.67 51.65
C ALA A 178 -25.51 18.31 50.53
N GLY A 179 -26.64 17.71 50.90
CA GLY A 179 -27.70 17.30 49.99
C GLY A 179 -28.56 18.46 49.54
N THR A 180 -29.13 18.34 48.36
CA THR A 180 -30.12 19.32 47.89
C THR A 180 -31.47 18.98 48.51
N ALA A 181 -31.94 19.84 49.42
CA ALA A 181 -33.27 19.74 50.00
C ALA A 181 -34.34 20.07 48.96
N VAL A 182 -35.31 19.17 48.81
CA VAL A 182 -36.47 19.34 47.91
C VAL A 182 -37.74 18.98 48.66
N GLU A 183 -38.69 19.91 48.66
CA GLU A 183 -40.03 19.75 49.24
C GLU A 183 -41.05 19.64 48.11
N ALA A 184 -41.79 18.54 48.03
CA ALA A 184 -42.87 18.39 47.05
C ALA A 184 -44.10 19.20 47.45
N MET A 185 -44.86 19.65 46.45
CA MET A 185 -46.18 20.22 46.70
C MET A 185 -47.16 19.12 47.09
N LEU A 186 -48.00 19.38 48.09
CA LEU A 186 -49.06 18.48 48.54
C LEU A 186 -50.08 18.21 47.43
N ASP A 187 -50.60 16.98 47.39
CA ASP A 187 -51.62 16.55 46.44
C ASP A 187 -52.92 17.38 46.59
N ILE A 188 -53.51 17.76 45.46
CA ILE A 188 -54.78 18.48 45.39
C ILE A 188 -55.92 17.70 46.05
N GLU A 189 -55.91 16.37 45.99
CA GLU A 189 -56.94 15.53 46.62
C GLU A 189 -56.83 15.57 48.15
N TYR A 190 -55.60 15.61 48.69
CA TYR A 190 -55.36 15.76 50.13
C TYR A 190 -55.79 17.16 50.62
N LEU A 191 -55.48 18.21 49.85
CA LEU A 191 -55.90 19.58 50.18
C LEU A 191 -57.43 19.75 50.19
N LEU A 192 -58.16 19.12 49.26
CA LEU A 192 -59.62 19.13 49.22
C LEU A 192 -60.25 18.40 50.42
N LYS A 193 -59.66 17.29 50.87
CA LYS A 193 -60.11 16.58 52.09
C LYS A 193 -59.88 17.41 53.34
N LEU A 194 -58.74 18.09 53.44
CA LEU A 194 -58.40 18.95 54.57
C LEU A 194 -59.39 20.11 54.72
N ILE A 195 -59.73 20.78 53.62
CA ILE A 195 -60.71 21.90 53.59
C ILE A 195 -62.11 21.40 53.97
N THR A 196 -62.55 20.28 53.38
CA THR A 196 -63.89 19.72 53.62
C THR A 196 -64.09 19.28 55.08
N SER A 197 -63.04 18.75 55.72
CA SER A 197 -63.07 18.38 57.14
C SER A 197 -63.18 19.60 58.07
N GLN A 198 -62.58 20.73 57.70
CA GLN A 198 -62.63 21.95 58.51
C GLN A 198 -64.00 22.66 58.42
N THR A 199 -64.69 22.57 57.28
CA THR A 199 -66.03 23.17 57.10
C THR A 199 -67.12 22.50 57.93
N ASN A 200 -67.05 21.17 58.12
CA ASN A 200 -68.06 20.40 58.88
C ASN A 200 -68.03 20.63 60.41
N GLN A 201 -67.02 21.32 60.93
CA GLN A 201 -66.86 21.60 62.37
C GLN A 201 -67.24 23.04 62.77
N SER A 202 -67.77 23.84 61.85
CA SER A 202 -68.15 25.24 62.11
C SER A 202 -69.34 25.37 63.08
N GLU A 203 -69.25 26.31 64.02
CA GLU A 203 -70.27 26.68 65.02
C GLU A 203 -71.65 27.03 64.41
N LEU A 204 -71.70 27.40 63.13
CA LEU A 204 -72.94 27.65 62.38
C LEU A 204 -73.86 26.42 62.31
N ALA A 205 -73.28 25.20 62.23
CA ALA A 205 -74.05 23.96 62.20
C ALA A 205 -74.69 23.63 63.57
N LYS A 206 -74.07 24.08 64.67
CA LYS A 206 -74.61 23.89 66.04
C LYS A 206 -75.75 24.88 66.34
N ALA A 207 -75.69 26.10 65.80
CA ALA A 207 -76.73 27.12 65.99
C ALA A 207 -78.07 26.75 65.34
N LEU A 208 -78.04 26.11 64.15
CA LEU A 208 -79.27 25.73 63.42
C LEU A 208 -80.07 24.62 64.12
N ALA A 209 -79.41 23.74 64.89
CA ALA A 209 -80.05 22.65 65.63
C ALA A 209 -80.79 23.13 66.90
N LYS A 210 -80.37 24.24 67.50
CA LYS A 210 -80.96 24.79 68.73
C LYS A 210 -82.24 25.60 68.47
N ALA A 211 -82.44 26.09 67.24
CA ALA A 211 -83.59 26.91 66.86
C ALA A 211 -84.88 26.11 66.54
N ILE A 212 -84.84 24.77 66.57
CA ILE A 212 -85.94 23.87 66.14
C ILE A 212 -86.81 23.37 67.33
N ASP A 213 -86.53 23.73 68.57
CA ASP A 213 -87.27 23.25 69.75
C ASP A 213 -88.66 23.91 69.91
N LEU A 214 -89.69 23.23 69.40
CA LEU A 214 -91.11 23.62 69.36
C LEU A 214 -91.92 23.23 70.63
N ASP A 215 -91.31 22.61 71.64
CA ASP A 215 -92.05 22.04 72.78
C ASP A 215 -92.52 23.10 73.81
N GLY A 216 -91.88 24.27 73.85
CA GLY A 216 -92.21 25.36 74.77
C GLY A 216 -93.52 26.11 74.45
N LEU A 217 -93.86 26.25 73.16
CA LEU A 217 -95.03 26.99 72.70
C LEU A 217 -96.36 26.25 72.94
N ASN A 218 -96.34 24.92 72.98
CA ASN A 218 -97.55 24.10 73.18
C ASN A 218 -98.08 24.13 74.63
N LYS A 219 -97.23 24.40 75.63
CA LYS A 219 -97.65 24.46 77.05
C LYS A 219 -98.44 25.74 77.38
N THR A 220 -98.16 26.85 76.71
CA THR A 220 -98.80 28.15 76.96
C THR A 220 -100.23 28.22 76.41
N ILE A 221 -100.50 27.53 75.30
CA ILE A 221 -101.83 27.46 74.67
C ILE A 221 -102.82 26.68 75.55
N ALA A 222 -102.36 25.61 76.22
CA ALA A 222 -103.20 24.79 77.09
C ALA A 222 -103.67 25.51 78.37
N MET A 223 -102.89 26.46 78.89
CA MET A 223 -103.26 27.23 80.09
C MET A 223 -104.32 28.31 79.79
N LEU A 224 -104.35 28.86 78.58
CA LEU A 224 -105.30 29.90 78.18
C LEU A 224 -106.73 29.36 78.00
N ASP A 225 -106.86 28.10 77.58
CA ASP A 225 -108.15 27.43 77.35
C ASP A 225 -108.88 27.06 78.66
N ALA A 226 -108.11 26.78 79.72
CA ALA A 226 -108.65 26.54 81.07
C ALA A 226 -109.25 27.80 81.71
N ALA A 227 -108.65 28.97 81.49
CA ALA A 227 -109.15 30.26 81.99
C ALA A 227 -110.46 30.70 81.29
N ALA A 228 -110.65 30.31 80.03
CA ALA A 228 -111.85 30.61 79.26
C ALA A 228 -113.09 29.81 79.71
N GLN A 229 -112.92 28.64 80.33
CA GLN A 229 -114.03 27.83 80.87
C GLN A 229 -114.60 28.41 82.17
N SER A 230 -113.76 29.01 83.03
CA SER A 230 -114.17 29.65 84.28
C SER A 230 -115.09 30.85 84.05
N ALA A 231 -114.89 31.58 82.94
CA ALA A 231 -115.69 32.76 82.58
C ALA A 231 -117.13 32.42 82.16
N ARG A 232 -117.40 31.19 81.69
CA ARG A 232 -118.74 30.76 81.25
C ARG A 232 -119.67 30.39 82.41
N LEU A 233 -119.13 30.10 83.59
CA LEU A 233 -119.90 29.77 84.80
C LEU A 233 -120.55 30.99 85.48
N LEU A 234 -120.11 32.21 85.17
CA LEU A 234 -120.67 33.44 85.74
C LEU A 234 -122.02 33.86 85.13
N THR A 235 -122.37 33.37 83.93
CA THR A 235 -123.58 33.80 83.20
C THR A 235 -124.89 33.15 83.72
N SER A 236 -124.80 32.12 84.57
CA SER A 236 -125.97 31.38 85.08
C SER A 236 -126.56 31.92 86.40
N ALA A 237 -126.03 33.01 86.96
CA ALA A 237 -126.41 33.47 88.30
C ALA A 237 -127.50 34.59 88.33
N GLU A 238 -127.91 35.16 87.20
CA GLU A 238 -128.68 36.42 87.16
C GLU A 238 -130.22 36.30 87.09
N ARG A 239 -130.85 35.34 87.81
CA ARG A 239 -132.33 35.16 87.75
C ARG A 239 -133.15 35.23 89.05
N PHE A 240 -132.59 35.64 90.18
CA PHE A 240 -133.33 35.84 91.43
C PHE A 240 -132.66 36.98 92.23
N LEU A 241 -133.29 37.98 92.84
CA LEU A 241 -134.68 38.44 93.01
C LEU A 241 -134.58 39.99 93.18
N ARG A 242 -135.49 40.66 93.91
CA ARG A 242 -135.42 42.06 94.43
C ARG A 242 -136.27 42.09 95.69
N ASP A 243 -135.72 42.50 96.85
CA ASP A 243 -136.37 43.37 97.88
C ASP A 243 -135.82 43.39 99.34
N ASP A 244 -134.76 42.65 99.69
CA ASP A 244 -133.81 42.99 100.79
C ASP A 244 -132.35 43.09 100.26
N GLU A 245 -132.25 42.94 98.95
CA GLU A 245 -131.03 42.71 98.20
C GLU A 245 -130.31 43.98 97.82
N ASN A 246 -130.92 45.18 97.84
CA ASN A 246 -130.23 46.40 97.41
C ASN A 246 -128.98 46.72 98.25
N VAL A 247 -128.92 46.29 99.52
CA VAL A 247 -127.72 46.46 100.38
C VAL A 247 -126.69 45.34 100.15
N GLN A 248 -127.12 44.09 100.04
CA GLN A 248 -126.23 42.96 99.75
C GLN A 248 -125.67 43.01 98.32
N ILE A 249 -126.48 43.39 97.33
CA ILE A 249 -126.08 43.70 95.95
C ILE A 249 -125.14 44.90 95.94
N ARG A 250 -125.40 45.99 96.68
CA ARG A 250 -124.43 47.11 96.76
C ARG A 250 -123.10 46.66 97.36
N ARG A 251 -123.12 45.80 98.38
CA ARG A 251 -121.92 45.23 99.00
C ARG A 251 -121.20 44.29 98.04
N GLN A 252 -121.90 43.38 97.36
CA GLN A 252 -121.35 42.48 96.35
C GLN A 252 -120.85 43.23 95.12
N ILE A 253 -121.52 44.30 94.67
CA ILE A 253 -121.03 45.20 93.60
C ILE A 253 -119.76 45.92 94.06
N THR A 254 -119.69 46.35 95.33
CA THR A 254 -118.50 46.98 95.90
C THR A 254 -117.36 45.96 96.01
N ASP A 255 -117.63 44.76 96.49
CA ASP A 255 -116.66 43.67 96.62
C ASP A 255 -116.20 43.18 95.25
N MET A 256 -117.09 43.02 94.27
CA MET A 256 -116.74 42.74 92.88
C MET A 256 -115.94 43.86 92.26
N ARG A 257 -116.23 45.14 92.54
CA ARG A 257 -115.47 46.27 92.02
C ARG A 257 -114.06 46.30 92.63
N VAL A 258 -113.92 45.97 93.91
CA VAL A 258 -112.62 45.84 94.59
C VAL A 258 -111.85 44.64 94.05
N GLN A 259 -112.51 43.48 93.91
CA GLN A 259 -111.91 42.26 93.38
C GLN A 259 -111.49 42.44 91.92
N THR A 260 -112.37 42.96 91.05
CA THR A 260 -112.06 43.29 89.65
C THR A 260 -110.91 44.29 89.57
N GLY A 261 -110.88 45.31 90.44
CA GLY A 261 -109.76 46.24 90.53
C GLY A 261 -108.44 45.56 90.95
N SER A 262 -108.51 44.60 91.88
CA SER A 262 -107.37 43.78 92.31
C SER A 262 -106.89 42.84 91.20
N ASP A 263 -107.79 42.18 90.50
CA ASP A 263 -107.49 41.24 89.42
C ASP A 263 -106.92 41.96 88.20
N ILE A 264 -107.47 43.12 87.82
CA ILE A 264 -106.90 43.99 86.77
C ILE A 264 -105.49 44.42 87.18
N LYS A 265 -105.29 44.81 88.45
CA LYS A 265 -103.97 45.20 88.94
C LYS A 265 -102.98 44.04 88.87
N ALA A 266 -103.38 42.83 89.30
CA ALA A 266 -102.56 41.64 89.22
C ALA A 266 -102.21 41.27 87.78
N ALA A 267 -103.19 41.32 86.86
CA ALA A 267 -102.96 41.08 85.43
C ALA A 267 -102.04 42.12 84.79
N ILE A 268 -102.18 43.40 85.15
CA ILE A 268 -101.27 44.46 84.70
C ILE A 268 -99.86 44.21 85.22
N THR A 269 -99.70 43.85 86.50
CA THR A 269 -98.39 43.53 87.08
C THR A 269 -97.75 42.35 86.37
N GLN A 270 -98.51 41.29 86.10
CA GLN A 270 -98.00 40.13 85.38
C GLN A 270 -97.62 40.46 83.93
N LEU A 271 -98.41 41.28 83.23
CA LEU A 271 -98.06 41.78 81.90
C LEU A 271 -96.80 42.64 81.93
N GLN A 272 -96.64 43.49 82.94
CA GLN A 272 -95.44 44.31 83.14
C GLN A 272 -94.20 43.44 83.37
N GLU A 273 -94.31 42.38 84.17
CA GLU A 273 -93.23 41.41 84.38
C GLU A 273 -92.86 40.67 83.09
N VAL A 274 -93.85 40.18 82.32
CA VAL A 274 -93.61 39.52 81.02
C VAL A 274 -92.97 40.47 80.02
N ILE A 275 -93.51 41.70 79.86
CA ILE A 275 -92.93 42.71 78.95
C ILE A 275 -91.48 43.02 79.34
N THR A 276 -91.20 43.15 80.64
CA THR A 276 -89.84 43.43 81.12
C THR A 276 -88.90 42.27 80.83
N SER A 277 -89.36 41.03 81.05
CA SER A 277 -88.61 39.81 80.72
C SER A 277 -88.32 39.71 79.21
N ASP A 278 -89.32 39.95 78.37
CA ASP A 278 -89.16 39.92 76.90
C ASP A 278 -88.21 41.02 76.41
N GLN A 279 -88.30 42.23 76.99
CA GLN A 279 -87.36 43.32 76.69
C GLN A 279 -85.92 42.94 77.04
N GLN A 280 -85.69 42.25 78.15
CA GLN A 280 -84.37 41.74 78.53
C GLN A 280 -83.87 40.64 77.58
N ALA A 281 -84.74 39.72 77.17
CA ALA A 281 -84.40 38.67 76.22
C ALA A 281 -84.05 39.23 74.83
N ILE A 282 -84.83 40.20 74.35
CA ILE A 282 -84.57 40.91 73.08
C ILE A 282 -83.25 41.69 73.17
N ALA A 283 -83.00 42.42 74.26
CA ALA A 283 -81.74 43.13 74.46
C ALA A 283 -80.54 42.17 74.42
N HIS A 284 -80.63 41.03 75.10
CA HIS A 284 -79.57 40.02 75.07
C HIS A 284 -79.36 39.42 73.66
N GLN A 285 -80.43 39.20 72.89
CA GLN A 285 -80.31 38.75 71.50
C GLN A 285 -79.64 39.80 70.61
N ILE A 286 -79.93 41.09 70.83
CA ILE A 286 -79.27 42.19 70.12
C ILE A 286 -77.78 42.22 70.45
N ASP A 287 -77.40 42.11 71.73
CA ASP A 287 -75.99 42.08 72.14
C ASP A 287 -75.23 40.92 71.49
N LEU A 288 -75.83 39.72 71.45
CA LEU A 288 -75.24 38.55 70.80
C LEU A 288 -75.11 38.74 69.28
N MET A 289 -76.13 39.34 68.64
CA MET A 289 -76.07 39.67 67.21
C MET A 289 -74.99 40.71 66.92
N GLU A 290 -74.88 41.75 67.74
CA GLU A 290 -73.87 42.81 67.57
C GLU A 290 -72.46 42.24 67.72
N ALA A 291 -72.23 41.37 68.71
CA ALA A 291 -70.97 40.66 68.87
C ALA A 291 -70.65 39.76 67.65
N SER A 292 -71.62 38.97 67.18
CA SER A 292 -71.42 38.11 66.00
C SER A 292 -71.18 38.91 64.72
N ILE A 293 -71.87 40.04 64.53
CA ILE A 293 -71.62 40.96 63.41
C ILE A 293 -70.21 41.56 63.51
N GLY A 294 -69.77 41.92 64.71
CA GLY A 294 -68.41 42.39 64.99
C GLY A 294 -67.34 41.37 64.60
N GLU A 295 -67.48 40.12 65.06
CA GLU A 295 -66.57 39.02 64.70
C GLU A 295 -66.58 38.75 63.20
N ASN A 296 -67.75 38.62 62.57
CA ASN A 296 -67.87 38.40 61.13
C ASN A 296 -67.20 39.52 60.31
N SER A 297 -67.30 40.77 60.77
CA SER A 297 -66.62 41.91 60.12
C SER A 297 -65.10 41.75 60.17
N VAL A 298 -64.54 41.35 61.32
CA VAL A 298 -63.10 41.09 61.49
C VAL A 298 -62.64 39.92 60.60
N ASP A 299 -63.41 38.83 60.57
CA ASP A 299 -63.10 37.66 59.75
C ASP A 299 -63.11 37.99 58.26
N ILE A 300 -64.11 38.75 57.78
CA ILE A 300 -64.19 39.20 56.39
C ILE A 300 -62.99 40.09 56.03
N VAL A 301 -62.61 41.03 56.90
CA VAL A 301 -61.44 41.89 56.66
C VAL A 301 -60.16 41.06 56.61
N THR A 302 -59.99 40.13 57.54
CA THR A 302 -58.82 39.23 57.61
C THR A 302 -58.70 38.37 56.35
N GLU A 303 -59.81 37.79 55.92
CA GLU A 303 -59.87 37.01 54.69
C GLU A 303 -59.53 37.85 53.46
N ARG A 304 -60.10 39.05 53.37
CA ARG A 304 -59.89 39.96 52.24
C ARG A 304 -58.44 40.39 52.14
N THR A 305 -57.79 40.68 53.28
CA THR A 305 -56.36 40.96 53.35
C THR A 305 -55.54 39.75 52.90
N ALA A 306 -55.89 38.54 53.35
CA ALA A 306 -55.21 37.33 52.92
C ALA A 306 -55.32 37.09 51.40
N ARG A 307 -56.50 37.33 50.80
CA ARG A 307 -56.69 37.26 49.34
C ARG A 307 -55.88 38.30 48.58
N ILE A 308 -55.83 39.54 49.06
CA ILE A 308 -55.03 40.61 48.43
C ILE A 308 -53.54 40.21 48.43
N ASN A 309 -53.02 39.77 49.58
CA ASN A 309 -51.63 39.34 49.68
C ASN A 309 -51.33 38.15 48.73
N LEU A 310 -52.25 37.19 48.64
CA LEU A 310 -52.12 36.05 47.72
C LEU A 310 -52.14 36.52 46.25
N GLN A 311 -53.00 37.48 45.92
CA GLN A 311 -53.11 38.04 44.57
C GLN A 311 -51.87 38.85 44.17
N GLU A 312 -51.29 39.60 45.11
CA GLU A 312 -50.02 40.31 44.92
C GLU A 312 -48.87 39.32 44.67
N ALA A 313 -48.76 38.27 45.50
CA ALA A 313 -47.76 37.22 45.32
C ALA A 313 -47.91 36.49 43.98
N ALA A 314 -49.14 36.17 43.57
CA ALA A 314 -49.43 35.56 42.26
C ALA A 314 -49.06 36.48 41.10
N THR A 315 -49.32 37.79 41.24
CA THR A 315 -48.95 38.79 40.22
C THR A 315 -47.44 38.93 40.08
N GLN A 316 -46.71 38.93 41.20
CA GLN A 316 -45.24 38.93 41.20
C GLN A 316 -44.67 37.66 40.57
N ALA A 317 -45.22 36.50 40.90
CA ALA A 317 -44.83 35.23 40.29
C ALA A 317 -45.08 35.22 38.78
N LEU A 318 -46.24 35.72 38.32
CA LEU A 318 -46.57 35.82 36.90
C LEU A 318 -45.64 36.78 36.16
N THR A 319 -45.29 37.91 36.77
CA THR A 319 -44.35 38.88 36.20
C THR A 319 -42.95 38.30 36.10
N GLY A 320 -42.49 37.59 37.14
CA GLY A 320 -41.23 36.86 37.13
C GLY A 320 -41.20 35.72 36.11
N MET A 321 -42.32 35.03 35.89
CA MET A 321 -42.44 34.04 34.81
C MET A 321 -42.38 34.68 33.44
N SER A 322 -43.05 35.82 33.22
CA SER A 322 -43.04 36.55 31.94
C SER A 322 -41.61 36.99 31.56
N SER A 323 -40.85 37.55 32.51
CA SER A 323 -39.47 37.98 32.25
C SER A 323 -38.53 36.79 31.99
N ARG A 324 -38.72 35.68 32.70
CA ARG A 324 -37.99 34.42 32.43
C ARG A 324 -38.35 33.85 31.06
N LEU A 325 -39.60 33.96 30.63
CA LEU A 325 -40.05 33.50 29.31
C LEU A 325 -39.40 34.35 28.20
N GLU A 326 -39.44 35.68 28.32
CA GLU A 326 -38.77 36.59 27.38
C GLU A 326 -37.26 36.32 27.29
N THR A 327 -36.62 36.07 28.44
CA THR A 327 -35.19 35.70 28.47
C THR A 327 -34.95 34.35 27.78
N ALA A 328 -35.79 33.35 28.02
CA ALA A 328 -35.68 32.04 27.40
C ALA A 328 -35.90 32.10 25.88
N GLU A 329 -36.89 32.88 25.42
CA GLU A 329 -37.13 33.14 24.00
C GLU A 329 -35.91 33.81 23.34
N SER A 330 -35.33 34.83 23.98
CA SER A 330 -34.12 35.49 23.49
C SER A 330 -32.92 34.52 23.38
N VAL A 331 -32.68 33.69 24.40
CA VAL A 331 -31.63 32.68 24.39
C VAL A 331 -31.87 31.64 23.29
N LEU A 332 -33.12 31.20 23.09
CA LEU A 332 -33.48 30.25 22.04
C LEU A 332 -33.26 30.82 20.64
N VAL A 333 -33.61 32.08 20.41
CA VAL A 333 -33.35 32.79 19.14
C VAL A 333 -31.84 32.85 18.88
N GLN A 334 -31.05 33.28 19.88
CA GLN A 334 -29.60 33.36 19.74
C GLN A 334 -28.94 31.99 19.53
N TYR A 335 -29.44 30.95 20.21
CA TYR A 335 -28.98 29.58 20.01
C TYR A 335 -29.32 29.09 18.58
N SER A 336 -30.51 29.39 18.07
CA SER A 336 -30.92 29.05 16.70
C SER A 336 -30.04 29.73 15.64
N GLU A 337 -29.70 31.01 15.82
CA GLU A 337 -28.81 31.74 14.92
C GLU A 337 -27.37 31.19 14.95
N THR A 338 -26.82 30.98 16.15
CA THR A 338 -25.46 30.44 16.30
C THR A 338 -25.34 29.03 15.72
N PHE A 339 -26.34 28.17 15.96
CA PHE A 339 -26.41 26.83 15.36
C PHE A 339 -26.52 26.90 13.84
N SER A 340 -27.36 27.78 13.30
CA SER A 340 -27.52 27.96 11.85
C SER A 340 -26.22 28.43 11.19
N ASN A 341 -25.50 29.38 11.80
CA ASN A 341 -24.21 29.86 11.30
C ASN A 341 -23.13 28.78 11.36
N ALA A 342 -23.10 27.97 12.42
CA ALA A 342 -22.20 26.82 12.53
C ALA A 342 -22.49 25.79 11.42
N LEU A 343 -23.76 25.47 11.18
CA LEU A 343 -24.17 24.53 10.14
C LEU A 343 -23.81 25.04 8.73
N GLN A 344 -24.00 26.34 8.44
CA GLN A 344 -23.57 26.94 7.18
C GLN A 344 -22.05 26.89 7.00
N THR A 345 -21.29 27.15 8.06
CA THR A 345 -19.82 27.06 8.02
C THR A 345 -19.36 25.64 7.76
N GLN A 346 -20.00 24.65 8.41
CA GLN A 346 -19.74 23.24 8.18
C GLN A 346 -20.08 22.83 6.74
N ALA A 347 -21.20 23.31 6.18
CA ALA A 347 -21.56 23.06 4.79
C ALA A 347 -20.49 23.56 3.82
N ARG A 348 -20.00 24.80 3.99
CA ARG A 348 -18.89 25.35 3.18
C ARG A 348 -17.60 24.55 3.31
N ASN A 349 -17.27 24.07 4.51
CA ASN A 349 -16.10 23.22 4.72
C ASN A 349 -16.24 21.87 4.00
N MET A 350 -17.45 21.29 3.98
CA MET A 350 -17.73 20.05 3.24
C MET A 350 -17.63 20.26 1.73
N GLU A 351 -18.18 21.35 1.20
CA GLU A 351 -18.05 21.70 -0.22
C GLU A 351 -16.58 21.87 -0.64
N SER A 352 -15.77 22.54 0.19
CA SER A 352 -14.33 22.68 -0.04
C SER A 352 -13.60 21.33 -0.01
N LEU A 353 -13.96 20.44 0.92
CA LEU A 353 -13.39 19.09 0.99
C LEU A 353 -13.73 18.27 -0.26
N VAL A 354 -14.99 18.31 -0.71
CA VAL A 354 -15.43 17.65 -1.94
C VAL A 354 -14.63 18.17 -3.14
N SER A 355 -14.48 19.49 -3.30
CA SER A 355 -13.67 20.08 -4.39
C SER A 355 -12.21 19.63 -4.35
N ARG A 356 -11.59 19.55 -3.16
CA ARG A 356 -10.24 18.99 -3.00
C ARG A 356 -10.17 17.52 -3.35
N MET A 357 -11.19 16.73 -2.99
CA MET A 357 -11.28 15.31 -3.33
C MET A 357 -11.40 15.11 -4.85
N ASP A 358 -12.25 15.89 -5.53
CA ASP A 358 -12.39 15.84 -6.99
C ASP A 358 -11.09 16.20 -7.70
N THR A 359 -10.41 17.24 -7.22
CA THR A 359 -9.08 17.63 -7.73
C THR A 359 -8.05 16.51 -7.54
N THR A 360 -8.04 15.88 -6.36
CA THR A 360 -7.12 14.77 -6.06
C THR A 360 -7.42 13.55 -6.93
N ALA A 361 -8.70 13.23 -7.15
CA ALA A 361 -9.12 12.15 -8.01
C ALA A 361 -8.70 12.38 -9.47
N ALA A 362 -8.86 13.61 -9.98
CA ALA A 362 -8.41 13.99 -11.32
C ALA A 362 -6.88 13.88 -11.46
N GLN A 363 -6.13 14.37 -10.47
CA GLN A 363 -4.67 14.27 -10.47
C GLN A 363 -4.22 12.80 -10.44
N TYR A 364 -4.84 11.97 -9.60
CA TYR A 364 -4.54 10.54 -9.53
C TYR A 364 -4.74 9.84 -10.88
N LEU A 365 -5.84 10.13 -11.58
CA LEU A 365 -6.08 9.58 -12.92
C LEU A 365 -5.03 10.05 -13.94
N SER A 366 -4.65 11.33 -13.89
CA SER A 366 -3.59 11.88 -14.74
C SER A 366 -2.23 11.22 -14.48
N ASP A 367 -1.87 11.03 -13.22
CA ASP A 367 -0.62 10.37 -12.82
C ASP A 367 -0.61 8.91 -13.29
N GLN A 368 -1.73 8.18 -13.14
CA GLN A 368 -1.86 6.81 -13.65
C GLN A 368 -1.64 6.74 -15.17
N GLN A 369 -2.21 7.69 -15.93
CA GLN A 369 -2.04 7.74 -17.38
C GLN A 369 -0.59 8.09 -17.78
N THR A 370 0.06 8.98 -17.02
CA THR A 370 1.46 9.35 -17.22
C THR A 370 2.39 8.16 -16.97
N ILE A 371 2.21 7.46 -15.84
CA ILE A 371 2.98 6.25 -15.50
C ILE A 371 2.79 5.16 -16.56
N ALA A 372 1.56 4.93 -17.02
CA ALA A 372 1.29 3.96 -18.08
C ALA A 372 2.04 4.31 -19.38
N THR A 373 2.02 5.59 -19.77
CA THR A 373 2.74 6.09 -20.96
C THR A 373 4.25 5.94 -20.82
N GLU A 374 4.82 6.28 -19.65
CA GLU A 374 6.25 6.11 -19.37
C GLU A 374 6.67 4.63 -19.35
N PHE A 375 5.81 3.76 -18.83
CA PHE A 375 6.04 2.32 -18.81
C PHE A 375 6.05 1.74 -20.23
N GLU A 376 5.10 2.15 -21.09
CA GLU A 376 5.10 1.78 -22.51
C GLU A 376 6.36 2.27 -23.24
N ALA A 377 6.79 3.52 -23.00
CA ALA A 377 8.01 4.07 -23.58
C ALA A 377 9.25 3.29 -23.13
N THR A 378 9.33 2.96 -21.84
CA THR A 378 10.41 2.16 -21.27
C THR A 378 10.42 0.74 -21.84
N ALA A 379 9.25 0.10 -21.97
CA ALA A 379 9.13 -1.22 -22.59
C ALA A 379 9.60 -1.22 -24.06
N ARG A 380 9.28 -0.16 -24.82
CA ARG A 380 9.79 0.02 -26.19
C ARG A 380 11.32 0.21 -26.22
N ALA A 381 11.87 0.99 -25.29
CA ALA A 381 13.31 1.18 -25.17
C ALA A 381 14.05 -0.14 -24.84
N ILE A 382 13.51 -0.94 -23.91
CA ILE A 382 14.04 -2.27 -23.58
C ILE A 382 13.98 -3.20 -24.80
N THR A 383 12.84 -3.23 -25.50
CA THR A 383 12.68 -4.05 -26.70
C THR A 383 13.70 -3.66 -27.77
N SER A 384 13.90 -2.36 -28.00
CA SER A 384 14.91 -1.85 -28.93
C SER A 384 16.34 -2.23 -28.52
N LEU A 385 16.68 -2.11 -27.24
CA LEU A 385 17.97 -2.55 -26.72
C LEU A 385 18.19 -4.04 -26.91
N GLN A 386 17.17 -4.86 -26.65
CA GLN A 386 17.23 -6.31 -26.85
C GLN A 386 17.46 -6.66 -28.33
N THR A 387 16.76 -5.99 -29.26
CA THR A 387 17.00 -6.17 -30.70
C THR A 387 18.42 -5.79 -31.09
N ASN A 388 18.91 -4.62 -30.67
CA ASN A 388 20.28 -4.19 -30.94
C ASN A 388 21.33 -5.17 -30.38
N LEU A 389 21.11 -5.70 -29.16
CA LEU A 389 22.00 -6.70 -28.56
C LEU A 389 21.98 -8.02 -29.33
N ASN A 390 20.81 -8.46 -29.81
CA ASN A 390 20.71 -9.66 -30.64
C ASN A 390 21.42 -9.47 -31.99
N ASP A 391 21.22 -8.33 -32.65
CA ASP A 391 21.88 -7.99 -33.92
C ASP A 391 23.40 -7.90 -33.75
N GLN A 392 23.87 -7.26 -32.68
CA GLN A 392 25.29 -7.21 -32.32
C GLN A 392 25.86 -8.61 -32.04
N SER A 393 25.12 -9.45 -31.32
CA SER A 393 25.53 -10.83 -31.03
C SER A 393 25.65 -11.63 -32.32
N ALA A 394 24.68 -11.53 -33.24
CA ALA A 394 24.74 -12.18 -34.54
C ALA A 394 25.92 -11.67 -35.40
N ALA A 395 26.19 -10.36 -35.40
CA ALA A 395 27.33 -9.78 -36.11
C ALA A 395 28.68 -10.26 -35.54
N ILE A 396 28.79 -10.40 -34.21
CA ILE A 396 29.96 -10.97 -33.54
C ILE A 396 30.11 -12.45 -33.89
N GLU A 397 29.04 -13.25 -33.82
CA GLU A 397 29.06 -14.66 -34.20
C GLU A 397 29.50 -14.84 -35.66
N GLN A 398 28.95 -14.04 -36.58
CA GLN A 398 29.35 -14.06 -38.00
C GLN A 398 30.83 -13.67 -38.19
N THR A 399 31.32 -12.68 -37.44
CA THR A 399 32.74 -12.29 -37.47
C THR A 399 33.61 -13.41 -36.92
N LEU A 400 33.21 -14.06 -35.84
CA LEU A 400 33.95 -15.15 -35.22
C LEU A 400 33.94 -16.41 -36.09
N SER A 401 32.83 -16.74 -36.76
CA SER A 401 32.76 -17.89 -37.69
C SER A 401 33.63 -17.69 -38.93
N THR A 402 33.66 -16.46 -39.46
CA THR A 402 34.54 -16.07 -40.58
C THR A 402 36.01 -16.25 -40.20
N HIS A 403 36.39 -15.88 -38.97
CA HIS A 403 37.77 -16.05 -38.49
C HIS A 403 38.08 -17.46 -37.99
N SER A 404 37.14 -18.20 -37.41
CA SER A 404 37.32 -19.59 -36.95
C SER A 404 37.76 -20.49 -38.11
N SER A 405 37.15 -20.31 -39.29
CA SER A 405 37.52 -21.02 -40.52
C SER A 405 38.92 -20.63 -41.03
N ALA A 406 39.38 -19.42 -40.72
CA ALA A 406 40.72 -18.94 -41.05
C ALA A 406 41.79 -19.38 -40.04
N LEU A 407 41.42 -19.71 -38.80
CA LEU A 407 42.36 -20.15 -37.75
C LEU A 407 42.64 -21.67 -37.76
N GLU A 408 41.71 -22.52 -38.20
CA GLU A 408 41.95 -23.97 -38.28
C GLU A 408 42.77 -24.41 -39.52
N GLY A 409 43.04 -23.49 -40.45
CA GLY A 409 43.81 -23.73 -41.68
C GLY A 409 45.02 -22.82 -41.82
N LEU A 410 45.87 -22.68 -40.79
CA LEU A 410 47.02 -21.77 -40.76
C LEU A 410 48.11 -22.15 -41.80
N SER A 411 47.84 -21.84 -43.07
CA SER A 411 48.81 -21.73 -44.15
C SER A 411 49.17 -20.26 -44.27
N ALA A 412 50.45 -19.91 -44.26
CA ALA A 412 50.87 -18.55 -44.50
C ALA A 412 50.74 -18.26 -46.01
N GLN A 413 49.71 -17.50 -46.38
CA GLN A 413 49.49 -17.06 -47.75
C GLN A 413 49.59 -15.54 -47.81
N TYR A 414 50.42 -15.04 -48.72
CA TYR A 414 50.51 -13.62 -49.03
C TYR A 414 50.37 -13.43 -50.53
N THR A 415 49.31 -12.72 -50.94
CA THR A 415 49.04 -12.43 -52.35
C THR A 415 48.82 -10.94 -52.54
N LEU A 416 49.50 -10.37 -53.53
CA LEU A 416 49.15 -9.06 -54.08
C LEU A 416 48.50 -9.26 -55.44
N ARG A 417 47.24 -8.86 -55.59
CA ARG A 417 46.49 -8.90 -56.85
C ARG A 417 46.14 -7.48 -57.29
N LEU A 418 46.51 -7.13 -58.51
CA LEU A 418 46.10 -5.90 -59.20
C LEU A 418 45.25 -6.31 -60.41
N ASP A 419 44.02 -5.82 -60.45
CA ASP A 419 43.06 -6.07 -61.54
C ASP A 419 42.67 -4.73 -62.16
N VAL A 420 43.03 -4.53 -63.43
CA VAL A 420 42.64 -3.33 -64.19
C VAL A 420 42.01 -3.80 -65.50
N ASN A 421 40.71 -3.56 -65.65
CA ASN A 421 39.94 -3.92 -66.84
C ASN A 421 40.07 -5.40 -67.26
N GLY A 422 40.19 -6.31 -66.29
CA GLY A 422 40.28 -7.75 -66.54
C GLY A 422 41.70 -8.27 -66.83
N LEU A 423 42.71 -7.40 -66.90
CA LEU A 423 44.12 -7.80 -66.91
C LEU A 423 44.63 -7.89 -65.47
N ILE A 424 44.85 -9.13 -65.00
CA ILE A 424 45.32 -9.40 -63.65
C ILE A 424 46.85 -9.51 -63.65
N SER A 425 47.49 -8.78 -62.73
CA SER A 425 48.92 -8.93 -62.42
C SER A 425 49.11 -9.06 -60.91
N GLY A 426 50.19 -9.72 -60.51
CA GLY A 426 50.42 -9.95 -59.08
C GLY A 426 51.50 -10.98 -58.78
N PHE A 427 51.71 -11.21 -57.49
CA PHE A 427 52.51 -12.32 -57.01
C PHE A 427 51.88 -12.96 -55.78
N GLY A 428 52.14 -14.24 -55.59
CA GLY A 428 51.68 -15.03 -54.46
C GLY A 428 52.80 -15.85 -53.86
N ALA A 429 52.88 -15.84 -52.52
CA ALA A 429 53.70 -16.75 -51.74
C ALA A 429 52.78 -17.68 -50.95
N TYR A 430 53.03 -18.98 -51.07
CA TYR A 430 52.32 -20.04 -50.36
C TYR A 430 53.32 -20.85 -49.56
N ASN A 431 53.04 -21.07 -48.27
CA ASN A 431 53.82 -21.97 -47.44
C ASN A 431 52.90 -22.72 -46.46
N ASN A 432 52.93 -24.04 -46.54
CA ASN A 432 52.19 -24.96 -45.65
C ASN A 432 53.12 -25.83 -44.77
N GLY A 433 54.39 -25.47 -44.66
CA GLY A 433 55.41 -26.20 -43.90
C GLY A 433 56.05 -27.38 -44.62
N THR A 434 55.53 -27.81 -45.77
CA THR A 434 56.09 -28.93 -46.58
C THR A 434 56.44 -28.51 -48.00
N VAL A 435 55.67 -27.59 -48.58
CA VAL A 435 55.87 -27.02 -49.92
C VAL A 435 55.87 -25.49 -49.79
N ALA A 436 56.85 -24.85 -50.41
CA ALA A 436 56.92 -23.40 -50.55
C ALA A 436 56.86 -23.04 -52.04
N ASP A 437 55.75 -22.41 -52.44
CA ASP A 437 55.53 -21.99 -53.82
C ASP A 437 55.54 -20.46 -53.93
N PHE A 438 56.19 -19.96 -54.97
CA PHE A 438 56.19 -18.55 -55.32
C PHE A 438 55.81 -18.39 -56.79
N ALA A 439 54.67 -17.74 -57.04
CA ALA A 439 54.14 -17.52 -58.37
C ALA A 439 54.11 -16.02 -58.71
N ILE A 440 54.59 -15.66 -59.90
CA ILE A 440 54.50 -14.31 -60.46
C ILE A 440 53.63 -14.39 -61.71
N LEU A 441 52.59 -13.58 -61.77
CA LEU A 441 51.76 -13.40 -62.96
C LEU A 441 52.05 -12.01 -63.56
N ALA A 442 52.88 -11.99 -64.60
CA ALA A 442 53.28 -10.77 -65.30
C ALA A 442 53.74 -11.03 -66.74
N ASN A 443 53.52 -10.06 -67.63
CA ASN A 443 54.04 -10.11 -69.02
C ASN A 443 55.55 -9.81 -69.09
N ARG A 444 56.12 -9.08 -68.12
CA ARG A 444 57.55 -8.75 -68.05
C ARG A 444 58.02 -8.84 -66.60
N PHE A 445 59.09 -9.62 -66.36
CA PHE A 445 59.73 -9.76 -65.05
C PHE A 445 61.17 -9.23 -65.12
N TRP A 446 61.48 -8.28 -64.25
CA TRP A 446 62.81 -7.64 -64.20
C TRP A 446 63.42 -7.87 -62.83
N VAL A 447 64.69 -8.25 -62.80
CA VAL A 447 65.50 -8.31 -61.57
C VAL A 447 66.52 -7.19 -61.63
N ALA A 448 66.49 -6.31 -60.63
CA ALA A 448 67.36 -5.15 -60.55
C ALA A 448 68.24 -5.23 -59.30
N THR A 449 69.48 -4.76 -59.41
CA THR A 449 70.31 -4.50 -58.23
C THR A 449 69.89 -3.18 -57.59
N PRO A 450 69.71 -3.08 -56.26
CA PRO A 450 69.38 -1.83 -55.59
C PRO A 450 70.38 -0.71 -55.94
N GLY A 451 69.88 0.44 -56.40
CA GLY A 451 70.71 1.60 -56.79
C GLY A 451 70.99 1.74 -58.29
N ALA A 452 70.54 0.82 -59.15
CA ALA A 452 70.67 0.95 -60.59
C ALA A 452 69.47 1.68 -61.23
N ASN A 453 69.73 2.70 -62.06
CA ASN A 453 68.72 3.39 -62.87
C ASN A 453 68.62 2.76 -64.28
N GLY A 454 67.40 2.59 -64.79
CA GLY A 454 66.98 2.62 -66.20
C GLY A 454 67.54 1.55 -67.16
N PRO A 455 68.79 1.65 -67.68
CA PRO A 455 69.27 0.75 -68.73
C PRO A 455 69.88 -0.58 -68.25
N ASN A 456 70.15 -0.74 -66.95
CA ASN A 456 70.87 -1.90 -66.40
C ASN A 456 69.97 -3.00 -65.82
N TYR A 457 68.67 -2.99 -66.15
CA TYR A 457 67.79 -4.09 -65.79
C TYR A 457 68.06 -5.28 -66.73
N VAL A 458 68.48 -6.40 -66.15
CA VAL A 458 68.73 -7.63 -66.91
C VAL A 458 67.41 -8.39 -66.99
N ASN A 459 67.00 -8.76 -68.21
CA ASN A 459 65.96 -9.77 -68.43
C ASN A 459 66.67 -11.13 -68.45
N PRO A 460 66.55 -11.98 -67.41
CA PRO A 460 67.24 -13.28 -67.40
C PRO A 460 66.76 -14.16 -68.54
N PHE A 461 65.47 -14.05 -68.87
CA PHE A 461 64.82 -14.56 -70.07
C PHE A 461 63.56 -13.73 -70.35
N THR A 462 63.08 -13.75 -71.58
CA THR A 462 61.77 -13.20 -71.95
C THR A 462 60.91 -14.29 -72.57
N ILE A 463 59.60 -14.21 -72.34
CA ILE A 463 58.62 -15.04 -73.03
C ILE A 463 58.07 -14.21 -74.19
N ASP A 464 58.27 -14.70 -75.41
CA ASP A 464 57.67 -14.12 -76.62
C ASP A 464 57.11 -15.26 -77.47
N GLY A 465 55.80 -15.20 -77.76
CA GLY A 465 55.09 -16.23 -78.54
C GLY A 465 55.33 -17.66 -78.04
N GLU A 466 55.15 -17.90 -76.72
CA GLU A 466 55.35 -19.20 -76.04
C GLU A 466 56.79 -19.75 -76.00
N LYS A 467 57.76 -19.00 -76.51
CA LYS A 467 59.17 -19.40 -76.52
C LYS A 467 59.98 -18.60 -75.52
N VAL A 468 60.93 -19.28 -74.88
CA VAL A 468 61.90 -18.67 -73.97
C VAL A 468 63.11 -18.22 -74.78
N TYR A 469 63.39 -16.92 -74.75
CA TYR A 469 64.61 -16.36 -75.34
C TYR A 469 65.61 -16.05 -74.25
N ILE A 470 66.82 -16.61 -74.40
CA ILE A 470 67.96 -16.43 -73.49
C ILE A 470 69.12 -15.89 -74.32
N ASN A 471 69.68 -14.74 -73.93
CA ASN A 471 70.80 -14.12 -74.65
C ASN A 471 72.11 -14.88 -74.43
N THR A 472 72.43 -15.19 -73.17
CA THR A 472 73.62 -15.97 -72.79
C THR A 472 73.22 -17.07 -71.81
N LEU A 473 73.47 -18.34 -72.18
CA LEU A 473 73.21 -19.49 -71.32
C LEU A 473 74.50 -19.92 -70.61
N LEU A 474 74.55 -19.73 -69.28
CA LEU A 474 75.63 -20.23 -68.44
C LEU A 474 75.08 -21.37 -67.56
N VAL A 475 75.39 -22.61 -67.91
CA VAL A 475 74.95 -23.80 -67.14
C VAL A 475 76.15 -24.64 -66.74
N ARG A 476 76.07 -25.24 -65.55
CA ARG A 476 77.12 -26.13 -65.04
C ARG A 476 77.16 -27.44 -65.83
N GLU A 477 75.99 -28.02 -66.11
CA GLU A 477 75.82 -29.24 -66.90
C GLU A 477 74.59 -29.10 -67.80
N ALA A 478 74.73 -29.47 -69.08
CA ALA A 478 73.64 -29.51 -70.05
C ALA A 478 73.48 -30.94 -70.58
N SER A 479 72.36 -31.60 -70.27
CA SER A 479 71.97 -32.85 -70.91
C SER A 479 71.06 -32.55 -72.10
N ILE A 480 71.56 -32.74 -73.32
CA ILE A 480 70.80 -32.49 -74.56
C ILE A 480 70.54 -33.82 -75.26
N GLN A 481 69.32 -34.33 -75.20
CA GLN A 481 68.93 -35.58 -75.88
C GLN A 481 68.78 -35.42 -77.39
N GLN A 482 68.37 -34.24 -77.86
CA GLN A 482 68.25 -33.89 -79.28
C GLN A 482 68.54 -32.40 -79.47
N ALA A 483 69.30 -32.04 -80.52
CA ALA A 483 69.52 -30.66 -80.92
C ALA A 483 69.62 -30.52 -82.44
N GLN A 484 69.06 -29.44 -82.97
CA GLN A 484 69.39 -28.96 -84.32
C GLN A 484 70.54 -27.96 -84.18
N ILE A 485 71.75 -28.39 -84.54
CA ILE A 485 72.96 -27.57 -84.43
C ILE A 485 73.51 -27.31 -85.85
N GLY A 486 73.88 -26.06 -86.13
CA GLY A 486 74.63 -25.70 -87.35
C GLY A 486 76.09 -26.19 -87.32
N PRO A 487 77.01 -25.59 -88.09
CA PRO A 487 78.44 -25.93 -88.06
C PRO A 487 79.01 -25.87 -86.64
N ILE A 488 79.72 -26.92 -86.24
CA ILE A 488 80.31 -27.04 -84.90
C ILE A 488 81.83 -27.01 -85.00
N SER A 489 82.47 -26.16 -84.17
CA SER A 489 83.89 -26.26 -83.85
C SER A 489 84.03 -26.96 -82.50
N ILE A 490 84.60 -28.16 -82.48
CA ILE A 490 84.79 -28.97 -81.26
C ILE A 490 86.29 -29.06 -80.98
N GLY A 491 86.71 -28.69 -79.76
CA GLY A 491 88.13 -28.70 -79.38
C GLY A 491 88.72 -30.11 -79.18
N LYS A 492 87.95 -31.07 -78.64
CA LYS A 492 88.40 -32.44 -78.41
C LYS A 492 87.22 -33.42 -78.46
N LEU A 493 87.37 -34.51 -79.22
CA LEU A 493 86.48 -35.67 -79.17
C LEU A 493 87.14 -36.73 -78.28
N THR A 494 86.45 -37.10 -77.20
CA THR A 494 86.89 -38.16 -76.28
C THR A 494 85.87 -39.29 -76.30
N ALA A 495 86.31 -40.50 -75.98
CA ALA A 495 85.41 -41.63 -75.73
C ALA A 495 84.46 -41.31 -74.55
N ASN A 496 83.49 -42.18 -74.32
CA ASN A 496 82.48 -42.02 -73.27
C ASN A 496 83.04 -41.99 -71.83
N ASP A 497 84.35 -42.24 -71.68
CA ASP A 497 85.10 -42.07 -70.43
C ASP A 497 85.55 -40.62 -70.19
N GLY A 498 85.42 -39.71 -71.17
CA GLY A 498 85.82 -38.31 -71.09
C GLY A 498 87.32 -38.05 -71.18
N PHE A 499 88.15 -39.08 -71.32
CA PHE A 499 89.61 -38.97 -71.23
C PHE A 499 90.33 -39.50 -72.47
N THR A 500 89.85 -40.58 -73.07
CA THR A 500 90.56 -41.27 -74.15
C THR A 500 90.33 -40.56 -75.50
N PRO A 501 91.36 -40.03 -76.17
CA PRO A 501 91.21 -39.42 -77.50
C PRO A 501 90.90 -40.49 -78.56
N VAL A 502 89.95 -40.22 -79.46
CA VAL A 502 89.59 -41.10 -80.60
C VAL A 502 90.61 -41.01 -81.75
N THR A 503 91.59 -40.12 -81.63
CA THR A 503 92.72 -39.94 -82.56
C THR A 503 94.05 -40.28 -81.87
N THR A 504 95.02 -40.83 -82.60
CA THR A 504 96.37 -41.05 -82.08
C THR A 504 97.20 -39.77 -82.08
N VAL A 505 98.37 -39.80 -81.43
CA VAL A 505 99.35 -38.69 -81.41
C VAL A 505 99.80 -38.27 -82.81
N GLY A 506 99.73 -39.17 -83.81
CA GLY A 506 100.02 -38.87 -85.21
C GLY A 506 98.82 -38.41 -86.04
N GLY A 507 97.66 -38.14 -85.43
CA GLY A 507 96.44 -37.75 -86.14
C GLY A 507 95.75 -38.91 -86.88
N GLN A 508 96.15 -40.16 -86.63
CA GLN A 508 95.50 -41.32 -87.23
C GLN A 508 94.19 -41.61 -86.47
N LEU A 509 93.11 -41.85 -87.22
CA LEU A 509 91.85 -42.31 -86.67
C LEU A 509 91.99 -43.76 -86.22
N ARG A 510 91.71 -44.05 -84.94
CA ARG A 510 91.53 -45.45 -84.48
C ARG A 510 90.07 -45.82 -84.67
N ALA A 511 89.80 -46.66 -85.64
CA ALA A 511 88.49 -47.25 -85.87
C ALA A 511 88.67 -48.75 -86.16
N ASP A 512 87.81 -49.59 -85.57
CA ASP A 512 87.82 -51.04 -85.84
C ASP A 512 87.39 -51.34 -87.29
N ALA A 513 86.61 -50.45 -87.91
CA ALA A 513 86.28 -50.46 -89.32
C ALA A 513 86.08 -49.03 -89.85
N ILE A 514 86.43 -48.81 -91.13
CA ILE A 514 86.11 -47.59 -91.87
C ILE A 514 85.19 -48.00 -93.02
N ASP A 515 83.89 -47.74 -92.87
CA ASP A 515 82.88 -47.98 -93.90
C ASP A 515 82.65 -46.69 -94.71
N VAL A 516 83.26 -46.63 -95.88
CA VAL A 516 83.18 -45.49 -96.80
C VAL A 516 83.02 -45.99 -98.23
N ALA A 517 82.21 -45.28 -99.02
CA ALA A 517 81.98 -45.64 -100.42
C ALA A 517 83.24 -45.54 -101.29
N ASN A 518 84.13 -44.57 -101.00
CA ASN A 518 85.40 -44.39 -101.70
C ASN A 518 86.49 -44.05 -100.69
N ILE A 519 87.67 -44.67 -100.86
CA ILE A 519 88.87 -44.33 -100.11
C ILE A 519 89.99 -43.93 -101.08
N THR A 520 90.48 -42.70 -100.95
CA THR A 520 91.64 -42.20 -101.71
C THR A 520 92.83 -42.17 -100.78
N ILE A 521 93.82 -43.03 -101.03
CA ILE A 521 95.08 -43.08 -100.28
C ILE A 521 96.23 -42.65 -101.18
N GLY A 522 97.03 -41.69 -100.73
CA GLY A 522 98.22 -41.25 -101.48
C GLY A 522 99.34 -42.29 -101.47
N PHE A 523 99.61 -42.88 -100.31
CA PHE A 523 100.54 -44.00 -100.11
C PHE A 523 99.95 -44.93 -99.05
N GLY A 524 99.86 -46.22 -99.34
CA GLY A 524 99.32 -47.23 -98.42
C GLY A 524 100.24 -48.44 -98.32
N GLN A 525 100.48 -48.92 -97.11
CA GLN A 525 101.16 -50.19 -96.82
C GLN A 525 100.13 -51.19 -96.30
N VAL A 526 100.16 -52.41 -96.81
CA VAL A 526 99.30 -53.50 -96.34
C VAL A 526 100.16 -54.44 -95.49
N TYR A 527 99.88 -54.51 -94.19
CA TYR A 527 100.60 -55.39 -93.25
C TYR A 527 100.01 -56.80 -93.17
N GLY A 528 98.71 -56.95 -93.49
CA GLY A 528 98.02 -58.23 -93.57
C GLY A 528 97.74 -58.66 -95.01
N GLN A 529 96.69 -59.44 -95.20
CA GLN A 529 96.21 -59.84 -96.54
C GLN A 529 95.16 -58.86 -97.06
N LEU A 530 95.25 -58.48 -98.33
CA LEU A 530 94.17 -57.78 -99.03
C LEU A 530 93.37 -58.82 -99.82
N VAL A 531 92.17 -59.11 -99.33
CA VAL A 531 91.32 -60.20 -99.81
C VAL A 531 90.04 -59.61 -100.40
N SER A 532 89.69 -60.04 -101.61
CA SER A 532 88.38 -59.72 -102.17
C SER A 532 87.28 -60.41 -101.36
N SER A 533 86.21 -59.69 -101.03
CA SER A 533 84.99 -60.30 -100.50
C SER A 533 84.23 -61.14 -101.55
N GLN A 534 84.56 -61.01 -102.83
CA GLN A 534 83.99 -61.81 -103.91
C GLN A 534 84.72 -63.16 -104.02
N ILE A 535 83.97 -64.24 -104.22
CA ILE A 535 84.49 -65.61 -104.31
C ILE A 535 84.54 -66.06 -105.78
N GLY A 536 85.60 -66.76 -106.17
CA GLY A 536 85.81 -67.39 -107.49
C GLY A 536 85.62 -68.91 -107.47
N ALA A 537 86.04 -69.58 -108.54
CA ALA A 537 85.92 -71.03 -108.69
C ALA A 537 86.70 -71.79 -107.59
N GLY A 538 86.10 -72.84 -107.05
CA GLY A 538 86.69 -73.63 -105.94
C GLY A 538 86.55 -72.99 -104.55
N GLY A 539 85.76 -71.92 -104.40
CA GLY A 539 85.51 -71.27 -103.10
C GLY A 539 86.60 -70.29 -102.64
N LEU A 540 87.59 -70.01 -103.50
CA LEU A 540 88.71 -69.12 -103.19
C LEU A 540 88.36 -67.65 -103.50
N PRO A 541 88.89 -66.67 -102.75
CA PRO A 541 88.67 -65.24 -103.06
C PRO A 541 89.11 -64.87 -104.47
N ARG A 542 88.39 -63.96 -105.12
CA ARG A 542 88.65 -63.54 -106.52
C ARG A 542 90.07 -63.03 -106.72
N PHE A 543 90.56 -62.26 -105.75
CA PHE A 543 91.98 -61.98 -105.64
C PHE A 543 92.40 -61.98 -104.19
N VAL A 544 93.66 -62.35 -103.97
CA VAL A 544 94.37 -62.23 -102.71
C VAL A 544 95.72 -61.61 -103.03
N ILE A 545 96.06 -60.54 -102.33
CA ILE A 545 97.44 -60.03 -102.23
C ILE A 545 97.88 -60.33 -100.81
N ASP A 546 98.72 -61.35 -100.67
CA ASP A 546 99.30 -61.75 -99.40
C ASP A 546 100.81 -61.48 -99.45
N PRO A 547 101.34 -60.63 -98.54
CA PRO A 547 102.78 -60.37 -98.47
C PRO A 547 103.64 -61.64 -98.28
N GLN A 548 103.08 -62.73 -97.76
CA GLN A 548 103.82 -63.97 -97.47
C GLN A 548 103.62 -65.06 -98.53
N ALA A 549 102.42 -65.15 -99.13
CA ALA A 549 102.07 -66.22 -100.06
C ALA A 549 102.09 -65.79 -101.54
N GLY A 550 102.10 -64.48 -101.81
CA GLY A 550 102.12 -63.91 -103.15
C GLY A 550 100.76 -63.40 -103.60
N ILE A 551 100.62 -63.23 -104.92
CA ILE A 551 99.42 -62.70 -105.56
C ILE A 551 98.67 -63.84 -106.24
N PHE A 552 97.40 -63.97 -105.88
CA PHE A 552 96.49 -64.96 -106.46
C PHE A 552 95.33 -64.25 -107.12
N MET A 553 95.05 -64.59 -108.37
CA MET A 553 93.82 -64.20 -109.05
C MET A 553 93.09 -65.45 -109.49
N ASN A 554 91.94 -65.72 -108.87
CA ASN A 554 91.14 -66.92 -109.14
C ASN A 554 90.01 -66.57 -110.09
N GLY A 555 89.90 -67.28 -111.21
CA GLY A 555 88.85 -67.14 -112.22
C GLY A 555 87.44 -67.40 -111.68
N LEU A 556 86.43 -67.00 -112.45
CA LEU A 556 85.02 -67.19 -112.07
C LEU A 556 84.54 -68.64 -112.28
N VAL A 557 85.10 -69.34 -113.28
CA VAL A 557 84.64 -70.66 -113.70
C VAL A 557 85.84 -71.56 -114.00
N GLY A 558 85.77 -72.82 -113.53
CA GLY A 558 86.80 -73.84 -113.75
C GLY A 558 88.09 -73.60 -112.97
N GLY A 559 89.15 -74.32 -113.31
CA GLY A 559 90.48 -74.19 -112.68
C GLY A 559 91.27 -72.93 -113.08
N THR A 560 90.64 -71.95 -113.73
CA THR A 560 91.35 -70.77 -114.26
C THR A 560 91.95 -69.98 -113.11
N ARG A 561 93.27 -69.82 -113.09
CA ARG A 561 93.95 -69.12 -111.99
C ARG A 561 95.27 -68.52 -112.47
N MET A 562 95.60 -67.33 -111.97
CA MET A 562 96.95 -66.80 -111.98
C MET A 562 97.53 -66.89 -110.57
N VAL A 563 98.72 -67.45 -110.47
CA VAL A 563 99.48 -67.52 -109.23
C VAL A 563 100.82 -66.87 -109.49
N MET A 564 101.13 -65.84 -108.73
CA MET A 564 102.44 -65.19 -108.70
C MET A 564 103.00 -65.35 -107.30
N THR A 565 104.04 -66.18 -107.17
CA THR A 565 104.83 -66.31 -105.96
C THR A 565 106.22 -65.76 -106.20
N ASP A 566 107.08 -65.82 -105.18
CA ASP A 566 108.49 -65.46 -105.31
C ASP A 566 109.26 -66.40 -106.25
N GLN A 567 108.77 -67.63 -106.46
CA GLN A 567 109.48 -68.66 -107.21
C GLN A 567 108.98 -68.83 -108.64
N TYR A 568 107.68 -68.63 -108.86
CA TYR A 568 107.07 -68.90 -110.15
C TYR A 568 105.83 -68.05 -110.39
N GLN A 569 105.53 -67.86 -111.68
CA GLN A 569 104.26 -67.35 -112.15
C GLN A 569 103.58 -68.38 -113.03
N HIS A 570 102.42 -68.86 -112.58
CA HIS A 570 101.63 -69.87 -113.26
C HIS A 570 100.28 -69.31 -113.70
N TRP A 571 99.91 -69.62 -114.93
CA TRP A 571 98.56 -69.40 -115.44
C TRP A 571 97.93 -70.74 -115.80
N TYR A 572 96.82 -71.03 -115.14
CA TYR A 572 96.02 -72.22 -115.34
C TYR A 572 94.80 -71.89 -116.19
N ASP A 573 94.41 -72.81 -117.07
CA ASP A 573 93.16 -72.70 -117.83
C ASP A 573 91.93 -73.18 -117.03
N ALA A 574 90.76 -73.11 -117.65
CA ALA A 574 89.51 -73.54 -117.04
C ALA A 574 89.45 -75.04 -116.68
N ALA A 575 90.30 -75.89 -117.26
CA ALA A 575 90.40 -77.30 -116.89
C ALA A 575 91.43 -77.54 -115.75
N GLY A 576 92.12 -76.49 -115.29
CA GLY A 576 93.19 -76.58 -114.29
C GLY A 576 94.55 -76.98 -114.87
N GLY A 577 94.68 -77.03 -116.20
CA GLY A 577 95.96 -77.30 -116.86
C GLY A 577 96.85 -76.06 -116.85
N LEU A 578 98.13 -76.22 -116.48
CA LEU A 578 99.14 -75.17 -116.58
C LEU A 578 99.35 -74.82 -118.06
N ARG A 579 99.18 -73.54 -118.41
CA ARG A 579 99.34 -73.04 -119.79
C ARG A 579 100.57 -72.17 -119.97
N ILE A 580 100.93 -71.42 -118.93
CA ILE A 580 102.09 -70.55 -118.94
C ILE A 580 102.80 -70.71 -117.60
N GLU A 581 104.11 -70.90 -117.68
CA GLU A 581 105.04 -70.92 -116.55
C GLU A 581 106.17 -69.93 -116.84
N ILE A 582 106.48 -69.09 -115.86
CA ILE A 582 107.61 -68.15 -115.88
C ILE A 582 108.34 -68.30 -114.54
N GLY A 583 109.57 -68.83 -114.56
CA GLY A 583 110.37 -69.19 -113.38
C GLY A 583 111.11 -70.52 -113.59
N GLU A 584 112.08 -70.88 -112.75
CA GLU A 584 112.98 -72.04 -112.96
C GLU A 584 112.65 -73.29 -112.12
N MET A 585 112.86 -74.47 -112.73
CA MET A 585 114.04 -75.30 -112.42
C MET A 585 115.02 -75.23 -113.60
N MET A 586 116.24 -74.73 -113.39
CA MET A 586 117.44 -75.56 -113.21
C MET A 586 117.15 -76.97 -112.64
N VAL A 587 117.36 -77.97 -113.53
CA VAL A 587 117.61 -79.43 -113.39
C VAL A 587 116.86 -80.22 -112.31
#